data_AF-A0A2Z5G5J0-F1
#
_entry.id   AF-A0A2Z5G5J0-F1
#
_cell.length_a   1.000
_cell.length_b   1.000
_cell.length_c   1.000
_cell.angle_alpha   90.00
_cell.angle_beta   90.00
_cell.angle_gamma   90.00
#
_symmetry.space_group_name_H-M   'P 1'
#
loop_
_entity.id
_entity.type
_entity.pdbx_description
1 polymer ?
#
loop_
_entity_poly.entity_id
_entity_poly.type
_entity_poly.pdbx_seq_one_letter_code
_entity_poly.pdbx_strand_id
1 'polypeptide(L)' 'MPLQNQPSPPDQVESAQLWCATCARVVLDPLVCGDCSAVICRVCGTPLESSDELGFG' A
#
# COMPACT_ATOMS: atom_id res chain seq x y z
N MET A 1 37.70 18.71 4.01
CA MET A 1 36.42 18.13 4.46
C MET A 1 35.51 17.95 3.24
N PRO A 2 35.37 16.76 2.66
CA PRO A 2 34.35 16.54 1.64
C PRO A 2 33.01 16.22 2.32
N LEU A 3 32.01 17.05 2.00
CA LEU A 3 30.60 16.81 2.27
C LEU A 3 30.20 15.50 1.56
N GLN A 4 29.99 14.42 2.31
CA GLN A 4 29.48 13.16 1.75
C GLN A 4 27.99 13.32 1.47
N ASN A 5 27.68 13.84 0.27
CA ASN A 5 26.35 13.90 -0.30
C ASN A 5 25.88 12.47 -0.63
N GLN A 6 25.25 11.80 0.34
CA GLN A 6 24.56 10.53 0.10
C GLN A 6 23.31 10.82 -0.75
N PRO A 7 23.18 10.29 -1.97
CA PRO A 7 21.89 10.22 -2.64
C PRO A 7 21.05 9.20 -1.86
N SER A 8 20.00 9.66 -1.19
CA SER A 8 18.92 8.79 -0.70
C SER A 8 18.45 7.91 -1.87
N PRO A 9 18.25 6.60 -1.69
CA PRO A 9 17.76 5.76 -2.77
C PRO A 9 16.43 6.34 -3.29
N PRO A 10 16.29 6.54 -4.61
CA PRO A 10 15.05 7.00 -5.17
C PRO A 10 14.05 5.85 -5.06
N ASP A 11 12.83 6.18 -4.65
CA ASP A 11 11.67 5.45 -5.13
C ASP A 11 11.52 4.00 -4.63
N GLN A 12 11.61 3.81 -3.31
CA GLN A 12 10.68 2.88 -2.66
C GLN A 12 9.34 3.59 -2.43
N VAL A 13 8.79 4.17 -3.51
CA VAL A 13 7.34 4.30 -3.63
C VAL A 13 6.86 2.87 -3.84
N GLU A 14 6.97 2.08 -2.75
CA GLU A 14 6.20 0.90 -2.47
C GLU A 14 4.78 1.37 -2.75
N SER A 15 4.34 1.15 -3.99
CA SER A 15 3.05 1.57 -4.48
C SER A 15 2.11 0.61 -3.79
N ALA A 16 1.84 0.92 -2.51
CA ALA A 16 1.52 -0.03 -1.46
C ALA A 16 0.55 -1.04 -2.06
N GLN A 17 1.08 -2.22 -2.38
CA GLN A 17 0.37 -3.09 -3.29
C GLN A 17 -0.70 -3.77 -2.46
N LEU A 18 -1.88 -3.16 -2.43
CA LEU A 18 -2.91 -3.53 -1.49
C LEU A 18 -3.53 -4.86 -1.89
N TRP A 19 -3.64 -5.76 -0.92
CA TRP A 19 -4.24 -7.05 -1.12
C TRP A 19 -5.70 -7.04 -0.68
N CYS A 20 -6.56 -7.60 -1.52
CA CYS A 20 -7.95 -7.84 -1.15
C CYS A 20 -8.13 -9.29 -0.73
N ALA A 21 -8.43 -9.53 0.55
CA ALA A 21 -8.72 -10.86 1.06
C ALA A 21 -10.00 -11.46 0.44
N THR A 22 -11.02 -10.65 0.12
CA THR A 22 -12.27 -11.13 -0.50
C THR A 22 -12.09 -11.53 -1.96
N CYS A 23 -11.33 -10.74 -2.73
CA CYS A 23 -11.06 -11.06 -4.13
C CYS A 23 -9.85 -11.99 -4.29
N ALA A 24 -9.12 -12.26 -3.20
CA ALA A 24 -7.84 -12.97 -3.17
C ALA A 24 -6.89 -12.49 -4.28
N ARG A 25 -6.77 -11.17 -4.42
CA ARG A 25 -5.96 -10.54 -5.46
C ARG A 25 -5.42 -9.20 -5.03
N VAL A 26 -4.36 -8.80 -5.73
CA VAL A 26 -3.79 -7.47 -5.66
C VAL A 26 -4.71 -6.45 -6.32
N VAL A 27 -4.92 -5.31 -5.66
CA VAL A 27 -5.72 -4.19 -6.14
C VAL A 27 -4.82 -2.98 -6.37
N LEU A 28 -4.68 -2.59 -7.64
CA LEU A 28 -3.89 -1.44 -8.07
C LEU A 28 -4.63 -0.09 -7.96
N ASP A 29 -5.96 -0.14 -7.97
CA ASP A 29 -6.83 1.03 -7.96
C ASP A 29 -7.81 0.92 -6.80
N PRO A 30 -7.36 1.17 -5.57
CA PRO A 30 -8.21 1.16 -4.40
C PRO A 30 -9.03 2.45 -4.30
N LEU A 31 -10.23 2.38 -3.72
CA LEU A 31 -10.96 3.57 -3.30
C LEU A 31 -10.60 3.94 -1.87
N VAL A 32 -10.42 5.22 -1.61
CA VAL A 32 -10.33 5.73 -0.24
C VAL A 32 -11.72 6.22 0.16
N CYS A 33 -12.25 5.69 1.26
CA CYS A 33 -13.47 6.21 1.86
C CYS A 33 -13.17 7.59 2.47
N GLY A 34 -13.81 8.64 1.98
CA GLY A 34 -13.54 10.02 2.39
C GLY A 34 -13.84 10.31 3.87
N ASP A 35 -14.81 9.62 4.44
CA ASP A 35 -15.24 9.82 5.84
C ASP A 35 -14.43 8.98 6.82
N CYS A 36 -14.12 7.74 6.44
CA CYS A 36 -13.44 6.78 7.31
C CYS A 36 -11.92 6.75 7.11
N SER A 37 -11.40 7.39 6.06
CA SER A 37 -10.01 7.27 5.59
C SER A 37 -9.55 5.82 5.35
N ALA A 38 -10.50 4.88 5.26
CA ALA A 38 -10.23 3.47 5.02
C ALA A 38 -10.02 3.22 3.52
N VAL A 39 -9.08 2.34 3.19
CA VAL A 39 -8.81 1.95 1.80
C VAL A 39 -9.62 0.71 1.46
N ILE A 40 -10.33 0.72 0.33
CA ILE A 40 -11.40 -0.22 0.00
C ILE A 40 -11.22 -0.75 -1.43
N CYS A 41 -11.52 -2.03 -1.63
CA CYS A 41 -11.50 -2.65 -2.94
C CYS A 41 -12.61 -2.09 -3.82
N ARG A 42 -12.24 -1.53 -4.98
CA ARG A 42 -13.21 -1.04 -5.98
C ARG A 42 -14.15 -2.09 -6.56
N VAL A 43 -13.82 -3.36 -6.40
CA VAL A 43 -14.58 -4.48 -7.01
C VAL A 43 -15.64 -4.99 -6.03
N CYS A 44 -15.27 -5.26 -4.78
CA CYS A 44 -16.16 -5.88 -3.80
C CYS A 44 -16.61 -4.95 -2.67
N GLY A 45 -15.96 -3.80 -2.46
CA GLY A 45 -16.27 -2.89 -1.36
C GLY A 45 -15.69 -3.31 0.00
N THR A 46 -14.89 -4.37 0.08
CA THR A 46 -14.20 -4.77 1.32
C THR A 46 -12.99 -3.88 1.59
N PRO A 47 -12.69 -3.51 2.87
CA PRO A 47 -11.43 -2.86 3.22
C PRO A 47 -10.22 -3.69 2.77
N LEU A 48 -9.23 -3.02 2.22
CA LEU A 48 -7.98 -3.61 1.79
C LEU A 48 -6.96 -3.57 2.91
N GLU A 49 -6.10 -4.58 2.95
CA GLU A 49 -4.99 -4.67 3.90
C GLU A 49 -3.67 -4.39 3.17
N SER A 50 -2.75 -3.73 3.87
CA SER A 50 -1.39 -3.53 3.38
C SER A 50 -0.65 -4.85 3.41
N SER A 51 -0.09 -5.30 2.27
CA SER A 51 0.72 -6.53 2.22
C SER A 51 1.99 -6.46 3.09
N ASP A 52 2.38 -5.27 3.55
CA ASP A 52 3.53 -5.04 4.44
C ASP A 52 3.31 -5.55 5.88
N GLU A 53 2.05 -5.66 6.33
CA GLU A 53 1.72 -6.14 7.69
C GLU A 53 1.47 -7.66 7.78
N LEU A 54 1.63 -8.43 6.69
CA LEU A 54 1.70 -9.91 6.76
C LEU A 54 3.07 -10.40 7.26
N GLY A 55 3.66 -9.65 8.20
CA GLY A 55 4.79 -10.10 9.00
C GLY A 55 4.41 -11.39 9.71
N PHE A 56 5.02 -12.49 9.25
CA PHE A 56 5.07 -13.75 9.98
C PHE A 56 5.49 -13.46 11.42
N GLY A 57 4.56 -13.62 12.37
CA GLY A 57 4.83 -13.69 13.80
C GLY A 57 5.16 -15.11 14.24
#